data_AF-A0AB73K6S9-F1
#
_entry.id   AF-A0AB73K6S9-F1
#
_cell.length_a   1.000
_cell.length_b   1.000
_cell.length_c   1.000
_cell.angle_alpha   90.00
_cell.angle_beta   90.00
_cell.angle_gamma   90.00
#
_symmetry.space_group_name_H-M   'P 1'
#
loop_
_entity.id
_entity.type
_entity.pdbx_description
1 polymer ?
#
loop_
_entity_poly.entity_id
_entity_poly.type
_entity_poly.pdbx_seq_one_letter_code
_entity_poly.pdbx_strand_id
1 'polypeptide(L)'
;MARVLTLDDLSSPAVRDSFPIPAVRGLAVPRASREVPEIVCPFPEVGIHPEAERLKSDNFGWIVETGMAPPYPAVSEEEVLGRLQRQCMPDLHARMWCDAPKYDYLALADKLLTFFWILDDFMDEPRGDEHRAQQIEYVEAFRPILWAGVPGPCREPWGARTLKTFAELWAQVRAISPLDQLKRHASVIDAWLNVSLDESGAVRHQRRIPTTAHILGKFIQVHGMDMFIPWNEIALDAFLPEEIYGHPSVADTHVRFMNAVCWYNDIFGFNRDMASGEVYNLIAAMMAHEGKSSVEAVTFLVDRINADMTALDYMAQSAGKDGIADDRLERYTAGIKKVVRAMLEWHVTSGKYDWHEVFTSDAPAATDQPHPGPALVPAGPTGLGTSASRLTAHLAAQ
;
A
#
# COMPACT_ATOMS: atom_id res chain seq x y z
N MET A 1 9.15 -22.26 -27.88
CA MET A 1 8.30 -21.19 -28.42
C MET A 1 7.14 -21.01 -27.47
N ALA A 2 7.29 -20.06 -26.53
CA ALA A 2 6.27 -19.77 -25.53
C ALA A 2 5.20 -18.85 -26.14
N ARG A 3 3.93 -19.16 -25.90
CA ARG A 3 2.76 -18.44 -26.41
C ARG A 3 2.64 -17.10 -25.69
N VAL A 4 2.55 -16.01 -26.44
CA VAL A 4 2.23 -14.68 -25.92
C VAL A 4 0.72 -14.65 -25.62
N LEU A 5 0.35 -14.37 -24.36
CA LEU A 5 -1.05 -14.16 -23.96
C LEU A 5 -1.49 -12.77 -24.43
N THR A 6 -2.70 -12.68 -24.98
CA THR A 6 -3.25 -11.40 -25.49
C THR A 6 -4.18 -10.76 -24.45
N LEU A 7 -4.41 -9.44 -24.56
CA LEU A 7 -5.35 -8.67 -23.71
C LEU A 7 -6.77 -9.27 -23.64
N ASP A 8 -7.17 -10.04 -24.65
CA ASP A 8 -8.46 -10.76 -24.69
C ASP A 8 -8.49 -12.00 -23.76
N ASP A 9 -7.34 -12.64 -23.51
CA ASP A 9 -7.25 -13.79 -22.59
C ASP A 9 -7.42 -13.34 -21.12
N LEU A 10 -7.06 -12.09 -20.81
CA LEU A 10 -7.12 -11.50 -19.46
C LEU A 10 -8.45 -10.82 -19.13
N SER A 11 -9.36 -10.70 -20.10
CA SER A 11 -10.65 -10.00 -19.99
C SER A 11 -11.87 -10.93 -20.01
N SER A 12 -11.67 -12.24 -19.85
CA SER A 12 -12.74 -13.25 -19.81
C SER A 12 -13.78 -13.02 -18.69
N PRO A 13 -15.10 -13.20 -18.96
CA PRO A 13 -16.18 -13.07 -17.97
C PRO A 13 -16.00 -13.93 -16.71
N ALA A 14 -15.24 -15.03 -16.79
CA ALA A 14 -14.96 -15.90 -15.63
C ALA A 14 -14.18 -15.19 -14.51
N VAL A 15 -13.44 -14.11 -14.82
CA VAL A 15 -12.75 -13.27 -13.83
C VAL A 15 -13.67 -12.17 -13.29
N ARG A 16 -14.60 -11.65 -14.11
CA ARG A 16 -15.60 -10.64 -13.71
C ARG A 16 -16.61 -11.17 -12.69
N ASP A 17 -17.03 -12.43 -12.82
CA ASP A 17 -18.06 -13.02 -11.93
C ASP A 17 -17.50 -13.52 -10.59
N SER A 18 -16.18 -13.56 -10.41
CA SER A 18 -15.56 -14.05 -9.17
C SER A 18 -15.55 -13.02 -8.04
N PHE A 19 -15.81 -11.74 -8.33
CA PHE A 19 -15.75 -10.66 -7.33
C PHE A 19 -16.83 -9.59 -7.54
N PRO A 20 -18.12 -9.90 -7.35
CA PRO A 20 -19.09 -8.85 -7.12
C PRO A 20 -18.77 -8.22 -5.76
N ILE A 21 -18.06 -7.08 -5.74
CA ILE A 21 -17.82 -6.31 -4.52
C ILE A 21 -19.19 -5.84 -4.02
N PRO A 22 -19.74 -6.40 -2.92
CA PRO A 22 -21.04 -5.97 -2.43
C PRO A 22 -20.91 -4.54 -1.88
N ALA A 23 -21.93 -3.71 -2.05
CA ALA A 23 -22.02 -2.45 -1.32
C ALA A 23 -22.07 -2.77 0.19
N VAL A 24 -21.02 -2.43 0.93
CA VAL A 24 -20.93 -2.76 2.36
C VAL A 24 -21.56 -1.65 3.19
N ARG A 25 -22.85 -1.84 3.53
CA ARG A 25 -23.52 -1.08 4.58
C ARG A 25 -23.09 -1.60 5.95
N GLY A 26 -22.43 -0.75 6.74
CA GLY A 26 -22.02 -1.05 8.12
C GLY A 26 -20.97 -2.16 8.17
N LEU A 27 -19.69 -1.77 8.09
CA LEU A 27 -18.59 -2.71 7.98
C LEU A 27 -18.23 -3.26 9.37
N ALA A 28 -19.08 -4.15 9.88
CA ALA A 28 -18.78 -4.92 11.06
C ALA A 28 -17.68 -5.92 10.73
N VAL A 29 -16.46 -5.65 11.21
CA VAL A 29 -15.43 -6.69 11.37
C VAL A 29 -16.14 -7.85 12.11
N PRO A 30 -16.26 -9.06 11.53
CA PRO A 30 -17.00 -10.15 12.11
C PRO A 30 -16.61 -10.37 13.56
N ARG A 31 -17.63 -10.63 14.39
CA ARG A 31 -17.56 -11.05 15.80
C ARG A 31 -16.80 -12.38 15.98
N ALA A 32 -15.56 -12.50 15.52
CA ALA A 32 -14.72 -13.67 15.78
C ALA A 32 -14.30 -13.74 17.25
N SER A 33 -14.41 -12.64 17.99
CA SER A 33 -14.55 -12.65 19.45
C SER A 33 -15.55 -11.56 19.84
N ARG A 34 -16.29 -11.72 20.94
CA ARG A 34 -17.06 -10.62 21.54
C ARG A 34 -16.16 -9.53 22.14
N GLU A 35 -14.84 -9.57 21.90
CA GLU A 35 -13.82 -8.85 22.65
C GLU A 35 -13.15 -7.72 21.86
N VAL A 36 -13.21 -7.72 20.52
CA VAL A 36 -12.62 -6.63 19.69
C VAL A 36 -13.72 -5.65 19.24
N PRO A 37 -13.52 -4.33 19.37
CA PRO A 37 -14.44 -3.31 18.88
C PRO A 37 -14.53 -3.30 17.35
N GLU A 38 -15.59 -2.69 16.82
CA GLU A 38 -15.78 -2.52 15.38
C GLU A 38 -14.99 -1.29 14.86
N ILE A 39 -14.41 -1.40 13.66
CA ILE A 39 -13.86 -0.24 12.94
C ILE A 39 -15.03 0.55 12.35
N VAL A 40 -15.31 1.73 12.92
CA VAL A 40 -16.43 2.58 12.52
C VAL A 40 -15.94 3.66 11.57
N CYS A 41 -16.15 3.48 10.27
CA CYS A 41 -15.84 4.51 9.27
C CYS A 41 -16.99 5.54 9.16
N PRO A 42 -16.79 6.81 9.57
CA PRO A 42 -17.84 7.83 9.52
C PRO A 42 -18.05 8.41 8.11
N PHE A 43 -17.18 8.05 7.15
CA PHE A 43 -17.23 8.57 5.80
C PHE A 43 -18.27 7.84 4.95
N PRO A 44 -18.98 8.55 4.06
CA PRO A 44 -20.00 7.96 3.22
C PRO A 44 -19.44 6.87 2.30
N GLU A 45 -20.32 6.01 1.81
CA GLU A 45 -19.96 5.03 0.78
C GLU A 45 -19.32 5.72 -0.42
N VAL A 46 -18.24 5.14 -0.92
CA VAL A 46 -17.54 5.62 -2.12
C VAL A 46 -18.14 4.98 -3.37
N GLY A 47 -18.40 5.81 -4.37
CA GLY A 47 -18.73 5.33 -5.71
C GLY A 47 -17.50 4.75 -6.41
N ILE A 48 -17.68 4.37 -7.68
CA ILE A 48 -16.58 3.99 -8.57
C ILE A 48 -16.55 4.97 -9.74
N HIS A 49 -15.36 5.35 -10.19
CA HIS A 49 -15.19 6.25 -11.33
C HIS A 49 -15.88 5.67 -12.59
N PRO A 50 -16.58 6.48 -13.41
CA PRO A 50 -17.28 5.99 -14.62
C PRO A 50 -16.37 5.27 -15.63
N GLU A 51 -15.08 5.61 -15.64
CA GLU A 51 -14.07 5.01 -16.53
C GLU A 51 -13.21 3.93 -15.84
N ALA A 52 -13.68 3.29 -14.77
CA ALA A 52 -12.90 2.29 -14.03
C ALA A 52 -12.40 1.11 -14.89
N GLU A 53 -13.23 0.61 -15.80
CA GLU A 53 -12.82 -0.47 -16.72
C GLU A 53 -11.70 -0.02 -17.67
N ARG A 54 -11.75 1.24 -18.11
CA ARG A 54 -10.70 1.85 -18.94
C ARG A 54 -9.42 2.02 -18.13
N LEU A 55 -9.53 2.53 -16.89
CA LEU A 55 -8.39 2.69 -15.98
C LEU A 55 -7.67 1.36 -15.76
N LYS A 56 -8.44 0.29 -15.52
CA LYS A 56 -7.93 -1.06 -15.36
C LYS A 56 -7.18 -1.54 -16.61
N SER A 57 -7.79 -1.41 -17.78
CA SER A 57 -7.16 -1.78 -19.05
C SER A 57 -5.87 -1.01 -19.30
N ASP A 58 -5.88 0.31 -19.09
CA ASP A 58 -4.74 1.19 -19.32
C ASP A 58 -3.59 0.90 -18.33
N ASN A 59 -3.91 0.57 -17.07
CA ASN A 59 -2.91 0.21 -16.05
C ASN A 59 -2.23 -1.11 -16.38
N PHE A 60 -3.00 -2.18 -16.63
CA PHE A 60 -2.42 -3.49 -16.95
C PHE A 60 -1.68 -3.49 -18.29
N GLY A 61 -2.21 -2.79 -19.30
CA GLY A 61 -1.51 -2.57 -20.56
C GLY A 61 -0.16 -1.89 -20.33
N TRP A 62 -0.13 -0.84 -19.51
CA TRP A 62 1.10 -0.14 -19.15
C TRP A 62 2.10 -1.03 -18.40
N ILE A 63 1.68 -1.87 -17.45
CA ILE A 63 2.57 -2.80 -16.74
C ILE A 63 3.27 -3.74 -17.72
N VAL A 64 2.53 -4.29 -18.68
CA VAL A 64 3.04 -5.23 -19.69
C VAL A 64 3.97 -4.52 -20.67
N GLU A 65 3.55 -3.38 -21.23
CA GLU A 65 4.32 -2.61 -22.21
C GLU A 65 5.65 -2.11 -21.64
N THR A 66 5.64 -1.69 -20.38
CA THR A 66 6.84 -1.21 -19.68
C THR A 66 7.62 -2.32 -19.01
N GLY A 67 7.14 -3.58 -19.03
CA GLY A 67 7.74 -4.73 -18.36
C GLY A 67 8.05 -4.47 -16.88
N MET A 68 7.08 -3.89 -16.17
CA MET A 68 7.19 -3.56 -14.75
C MET A 68 7.00 -4.77 -13.83
N ALA A 69 6.64 -5.95 -14.36
CA ALA A 69 6.61 -7.18 -13.57
C ALA A 69 8.04 -7.52 -13.07
N PRO A 70 8.29 -7.55 -11.75
CA PRO A 70 9.64 -7.82 -11.25
C PRO A 70 10.11 -9.25 -11.57
N PRO A 71 11.41 -9.44 -11.87
CA PRO A 71 11.97 -10.77 -12.09
C PRO A 71 12.20 -11.46 -10.75
N TYR A 72 11.23 -12.28 -10.35
CA TYR A 72 11.34 -13.15 -9.19
C TYR A 72 11.97 -14.50 -9.59
N PRO A 73 13.01 -14.98 -8.87
CA PRO A 73 13.57 -16.30 -9.12
C PRO A 73 12.49 -17.39 -9.02
N ALA A 74 12.46 -18.31 -9.97
CA ALA A 74 11.53 -19.45 -10.01
C ALA A 74 10.03 -19.09 -10.06
N VAL A 75 9.68 -17.85 -10.41
CA VAL A 75 8.29 -17.43 -10.69
C VAL A 75 8.23 -16.90 -12.12
N SER A 76 7.25 -17.35 -12.89
CA SER A 76 7.03 -16.88 -14.24
C SER A 76 6.44 -15.46 -14.26
N GLU A 77 6.70 -14.69 -15.31
CA GLU A 77 6.12 -13.36 -15.50
C GLU A 77 4.58 -13.40 -15.48
N GLU A 78 3.97 -14.44 -16.06
CA GLU A 78 2.52 -14.67 -16.03
C GLU A 78 1.98 -14.79 -14.60
N GLU A 79 2.68 -15.50 -13.72
CA GLU A 79 2.29 -15.62 -12.32
C GLU A 79 2.42 -14.29 -11.58
N VAL A 80 3.42 -13.48 -11.90
CA VAL A 80 3.60 -12.12 -11.32
C VAL A 80 2.46 -11.20 -11.75
N LEU A 81 2.16 -11.17 -13.04
CA LEU A 81 1.04 -10.40 -13.59
C LEU A 81 -0.29 -10.86 -13.00
N GLY A 82 -0.50 -12.17 -12.86
CA GLY A 82 -1.67 -12.72 -12.20
C GLY A 82 -1.79 -12.31 -10.73
N ARG A 83 -0.67 -12.18 -10.00
CA ARG A 83 -0.66 -11.64 -8.62
C ARG A 83 -1.07 -10.17 -8.61
N LEU A 84 -0.48 -9.34 -9.46
CA LEU A 84 -0.83 -7.91 -9.57
C LEU A 84 -2.31 -7.74 -9.93
N GLN A 85 -2.85 -8.60 -10.80
CA GLN A 85 -4.25 -8.61 -11.16
C GLN A 85 -5.18 -8.90 -9.97
N ARG A 86 -4.83 -9.88 -9.13
CA ARG A 86 -5.61 -10.24 -7.92
C ARG A 86 -5.61 -9.17 -6.85
N GLN A 87 -4.65 -8.24 -6.87
CA GLN A 87 -4.64 -7.10 -5.95
C GLN A 87 -5.72 -6.06 -6.32
N CYS A 88 -6.27 -6.09 -7.55
CA CYS A 88 -7.33 -5.18 -7.99
C CYS A 88 -7.01 -3.69 -7.74
N MET A 89 -5.75 -3.30 -7.95
CA MET A 89 -5.27 -1.93 -7.68
C MET A 89 -6.04 -0.85 -8.45
N PRO A 90 -6.31 -0.98 -9.77
CA PRO A 90 -7.06 0.03 -10.49
C PRO A 90 -8.51 0.19 -9.99
N ASP A 91 -9.12 -0.90 -9.52
CA ASP A 91 -10.46 -0.86 -8.92
C ASP A 91 -10.47 -0.06 -7.60
N LEU A 92 -9.40 -0.19 -6.80
CA LEU A 92 -9.18 0.63 -5.60
C LEU A 92 -9.01 2.11 -5.96
N HIS A 93 -8.12 2.41 -6.90
CA HIS A 93 -7.83 3.79 -7.33
C HIS A 93 -9.07 4.48 -7.93
N ALA A 94 -9.88 3.75 -8.70
CA ALA A 94 -11.15 4.23 -9.23
C ALA A 94 -12.20 4.54 -8.15
N ARG A 95 -12.10 3.93 -6.96
CA ARG A 95 -12.96 4.26 -5.80
C ARG A 95 -12.41 5.44 -5.00
N MET A 96 -11.09 5.46 -4.76
CA MET A 96 -10.38 6.54 -4.08
C MET A 96 -10.66 7.89 -4.73
N TRP A 97 -10.57 7.93 -6.06
CA TRP A 97 -10.71 9.14 -6.86
C TRP A 97 -11.90 9.02 -7.82
N CYS A 98 -13.03 8.54 -7.30
CA CYS A 98 -14.24 8.29 -8.10
C CYS A 98 -14.85 9.56 -8.73
N ASP A 99 -14.46 10.74 -8.26
CA ASP A 99 -14.85 12.05 -8.77
C ASP A 99 -13.68 12.84 -9.39
N ALA A 100 -12.61 12.14 -9.81
CA ALA A 100 -11.51 12.75 -10.55
C ALA A 100 -12.02 13.52 -11.77
N PRO A 101 -11.72 14.83 -11.91
CA PRO A 101 -12.28 15.65 -12.98
C PRO A 101 -11.61 15.42 -14.34
N LYS A 102 -10.41 14.83 -14.35
CA LYS A 102 -9.58 14.62 -15.54
C LYS A 102 -9.08 13.18 -15.57
N TYR A 103 -9.46 12.43 -16.59
CA TYR A 103 -9.03 11.03 -16.76
C TYR A 103 -7.52 10.89 -16.79
N ASP A 104 -6.81 11.75 -17.52
CA ASP A 104 -5.34 11.64 -17.64
C ASP A 104 -4.63 11.82 -16.29
N TYR A 105 -5.21 12.60 -15.37
CA TYR A 105 -4.66 12.80 -14.03
C TYR A 105 -4.95 11.59 -13.13
N LEU A 106 -6.16 11.04 -13.23
CA LEU A 106 -6.52 9.78 -12.58
C LEU A 106 -5.59 8.65 -13.04
N ALA A 107 -5.40 8.48 -14.35
CA ALA A 107 -4.54 7.44 -14.93
C ALA A 107 -3.06 7.62 -14.55
N LEU A 108 -2.59 8.87 -14.43
CA LEU A 108 -1.23 9.14 -13.96
C LEU A 108 -1.07 8.77 -12.48
N ALA A 109 -1.99 9.18 -11.62
CA ALA A 109 -1.99 8.86 -10.19
C ALA A 109 -2.09 7.34 -9.95
N ASP A 110 -2.95 6.66 -10.69
CA ASP A 110 -3.11 5.20 -10.70
C ASP A 110 -1.80 4.49 -11.06
N LYS A 111 -1.14 4.88 -12.16
CA LYS A 111 0.15 4.31 -12.56
C LYS A 111 1.26 4.59 -11.55
N LEU A 112 1.30 5.80 -10.98
CA LEU A 112 2.29 6.16 -9.95
C LEU A 112 2.12 5.32 -8.69
N LEU A 113 0.88 5.14 -8.21
CA LEU A 113 0.63 4.34 -7.02
C LEU A 113 0.89 2.84 -7.29
N THR A 114 0.48 2.32 -8.44
CA THR A 114 0.86 0.95 -8.89
C THR A 114 2.38 0.80 -8.97
N PHE A 115 3.09 1.78 -9.52
CA PHE A 115 4.56 1.77 -9.62
C PHE A 115 5.21 1.61 -8.24
N PHE A 116 4.83 2.47 -7.27
CA PHE A 116 5.41 2.41 -5.93
C PHE A 116 5.05 1.12 -5.20
N TRP A 117 3.87 0.58 -5.44
CA TRP A 117 3.47 -0.71 -4.89
C TRP A 117 4.32 -1.87 -5.39
N ILE A 118 4.62 -1.89 -6.69
CA ILE A 118 5.52 -2.88 -7.31
C ILE A 118 6.93 -2.73 -6.76
N LEU A 119 7.39 -1.48 -6.60
CA LEU A 119 8.72 -1.19 -6.07
C LEU A 119 8.83 -1.61 -4.59
N ASP A 120 7.81 -1.36 -3.78
CA ASP A 120 7.73 -1.76 -2.38
C ASP A 120 7.84 -3.28 -2.22
N ASP A 121 7.03 -4.06 -2.96
CA ASP A 121 7.10 -5.52 -2.98
C ASP A 121 8.52 -6.02 -3.36
N PHE A 122 9.22 -5.34 -4.27
CA PHE A 122 10.60 -5.65 -4.65
C PHE A 122 11.63 -5.28 -3.57
N MET A 123 11.44 -4.13 -2.91
CA MET A 123 12.34 -3.63 -1.85
C MET A 123 12.21 -4.44 -0.56
N ASP A 124 11.06 -5.05 -0.31
CA ASP A 124 10.82 -5.83 0.91
C ASP A 124 11.24 -7.31 0.80
N GLU A 125 11.50 -7.81 -0.42
CA GLU A 125 11.85 -9.23 -0.57
C GLU A 125 13.28 -9.55 -0.10
N PRO A 126 13.46 -10.47 0.87
CA PRO A 126 14.78 -10.79 1.40
C PRO A 126 15.52 -11.78 0.48
N ARG A 127 16.43 -11.28 -0.37
CA ARG A 127 17.24 -12.11 -1.29
C ARG A 127 18.75 -12.10 -1.03
N GLY A 128 19.18 -11.74 0.19
CA GLY A 128 20.59 -11.77 0.60
C GLY A 128 21.42 -10.55 0.18
N ASP A 129 22.74 -10.62 0.37
CA ASP A 129 23.64 -9.46 0.28
C ASP A 129 23.75 -8.85 -1.12
N GLU A 130 23.68 -9.67 -2.17
CA GLU A 130 23.70 -9.18 -3.56
C GLU A 130 22.47 -8.34 -3.87
N HIS A 131 21.29 -8.74 -3.38
CA HIS A 131 20.06 -7.96 -3.51
C HIS A 131 20.13 -6.66 -2.73
N ARG A 132 20.74 -6.66 -1.54
CA ARG A 132 20.96 -5.42 -0.79
C ARG A 132 21.84 -4.43 -1.55
N ALA A 133 22.92 -4.91 -2.19
CA ALA A 133 23.75 -4.05 -3.02
C ALA A 133 22.96 -3.48 -4.22
N GLN A 134 22.08 -4.29 -4.83
CA GLN A 134 21.17 -3.84 -5.89
C GLN A 134 20.20 -2.78 -5.37
N GLN A 135 19.56 -2.98 -4.23
CA GLN A 135 18.65 -2.00 -3.61
C GLN A 135 19.33 -0.64 -3.41
N ILE A 136 20.57 -0.63 -2.90
CA ILE A 136 21.36 0.60 -2.72
C ILE A 136 21.59 1.28 -4.07
N GLU A 137 22.09 0.54 -5.07
CA GLU A 137 22.32 1.09 -6.42
C GLU A 137 21.04 1.69 -7.02
N TYR A 138 19.89 1.02 -6.83
CA TYR A 138 18.62 1.46 -7.38
C TYR A 138 18.18 2.76 -6.75
N VAL A 139 18.20 2.85 -5.43
CA VAL A 139 17.77 4.04 -4.71
C VAL A 139 18.71 5.22 -5.02
N GLU A 140 20.03 4.99 -5.10
CA GLU A 140 20.97 6.02 -5.53
C GLU A 140 20.70 6.50 -6.97
N ALA A 141 20.36 5.59 -7.88
CA ALA A 141 20.01 5.92 -9.25
C ALA A 141 18.62 6.56 -9.40
N PHE A 142 17.72 6.35 -8.44
CA PHE A 142 16.36 6.89 -8.43
C PHE A 142 16.33 8.37 -8.04
N ARG A 143 17.10 8.76 -7.01
CA ARG A 143 17.07 10.14 -6.46
C ARG A 143 17.29 11.26 -7.49
N PRO A 144 18.21 11.13 -8.47
CA PRO A 144 18.36 12.13 -9.53
C PRO A 144 17.09 12.40 -10.33
N ILE A 145 16.16 11.44 -10.43
CA ILE A 145 14.90 11.62 -11.15
C ILE A 145 14.03 12.66 -10.45
N LEU A 146 13.94 12.61 -9.12
CA LEU A 146 13.10 13.50 -8.33
C LEU A 146 13.44 14.97 -8.57
N TRP A 147 14.74 15.29 -8.58
CA TRP A 147 15.22 16.67 -8.61
C TRP A 147 15.62 17.12 -10.03
N ALA A 148 16.34 16.29 -10.78
CA ALA A 148 16.85 16.61 -12.12
C ALA A 148 16.00 16.04 -13.27
N GLY A 149 15.08 15.12 -13.00
CA GLY A 149 14.22 14.51 -14.02
C GLY A 149 14.92 13.46 -14.88
N VAL A 150 16.15 13.06 -14.52
CA VAL A 150 16.95 12.09 -15.25
C VAL A 150 17.42 10.98 -14.31
N PRO A 151 17.38 9.71 -14.71
CA PRO A 151 17.85 8.60 -13.88
C PRO A 151 19.38 8.60 -13.78
N GLY A 152 19.88 8.15 -12.63
CA GLY A 152 21.29 7.76 -12.47
C GLY A 152 21.60 6.45 -13.20
N PRO A 153 22.88 6.07 -13.28
CA PRO A 153 23.28 4.80 -13.87
C PRO A 153 22.80 3.62 -13.00
N CYS A 154 22.27 2.58 -13.64
CA CYS A 154 21.91 1.31 -13.00
C CYS A 154 22.29 0.15 -13.91
N ARG A 155 23.01 -0.84 -13.37
CA ARG A 155 23.55 -1.99 -14.12
C ARG A 155 22.53 -3.12 -14.28
N GLU A 156 21.64 -3.28 -13.30
CA GLU A 156 20.64 -4.33 -13.32
C GLU A 156 19.56 -3.98 -14.37
N PRO A 157 19.28 -4.87 -15.34
CA PRO A 157 18.41 -4.55 -16.48
C PRO A 157 16.97 -4.15 -16.13
N TRP A 158 16.35 -4.81 -15.16
CA TRP A 158 15.02 -4.46 -14.68
C TRP A 158 15.02 -3.17 -13.87
N GLY A 159 16.06 -2.89 -13.07
CA GLY A 159 16.27 -1.63 -12.36
C GLY A 159 16.41 -0.45 -13.32
N ALA A 160 17.27 -0.58 -14.34
CA ALA A 160 17.41 0.43 -15.38
C ALA A 160 16.08 0.74 -16.09
N ARG A 161 15.26 -0.30 -16.33
CA ARG A 161 13.92 -0.15 -16.90
C ARG A 161 12.96 0.55 -15.95
N THR A 162 12.91 0.12 -14.69
CA THR A 162 12.09 0.70 -13.62
C THR A 162 12.38 2.19 -13.44
N LEU A 163 13.66 2.57 -13.42
CA LEU A 163 14.11 3.96 -13.33
C LEU A 163 13.68 4.79 -14.54
N LYS A 164 13.82 4.24 -15.76
CA LYS A 164 13.35 4.90 -16.98
C LYS A 164 11.84 5.10 -16.95
N THR A 165 11.09 4.05 -16.62
CA THR A 165 9.62 4.10 -16.51
C THR A 165 9.17 5.13 -15.49
N PHE A 166 9.82 5.21 -14.32
CA PHE A 166 9.54 6.26 -13.35
C PHE A 166 9.89 7.66 -13.88
N ALA A 167 11.02 7.83 -14.56
CA ALA A 167 11.39 9.12 -15.15
C ALA A 167 10.34 9.62 -16.18
N GLU A 168 9.73 8.72 -16.94
CA GLU A 168 8.64 9.04 -17.88
C GLU A 168 7.34 9.43 -17.17
N LEU A 169 6.97 8.74 -16.07
CA LEU A 169 5.83 9.15 -15.23
C LEU A 169 6.13 10.49 -14.53
N TRP A 170 7.32 10.66 -13.99
CA TRP A 170 7.75 11.86 -13.29
C TRP A 170 7.83 13.07 -14.21
N ALA A 171 8.21 12.89 -15.48
CA ALA A 171 8.13 13.95 -16.48
C ALA A 171 6.70 14.47 -16.67
N GLN A 172 5.69 13.59 -16.61
CA GLN A 172 4.28 14.00 -16.65
C GLN A 172 3.88 14.74 -15.37
N VAL A 173 4.30 14.28 -14.20
CA VAL A 173 4.10 14.99 -12.92
C VAL A 173 4.70 16.40 -12.99
N ARG A 174 5.96 16.53 -13.45
CA ARG A 174 6.65 17.82 -13.61
C ARG A 174 5.95 18.76 -14.59
N ALA A 175 5.23 18.24 -15.57
CA ALA A 175 4.53 19.05 -16.56
C ALA A 175 3.23 19.65 -16.01
N ILE A 176 2.62 19.04 -14.99
CA ILE A 176 1.31 19.46 -14.45
C ILE A 176 1.39 20.08 -13.05
N SER A 177 2.38 19.70 -12.25
CA SER A 177 2.51 20.14 -10.86
C SER A 177 3.16 21.52 -10.76
N PRO A 178 2.59 22.46 -9.99
CA PRO A 178 3.31 23.68 -9.64
C PRO A 178 4.54 23.36 -8.76
N LEU A 179 5.50 24.28 -8.74
CA LEU A 179 6.86 24.00 -8.25
C LEU A 179 6.91 23.56 -6.79
N ASP A 180 6.10 24.15 -5.91
CA ASP A 180 6.13 23.83 -4.48
C ASP A 180 5.53 22.44 -4.21
N GLN A 181 4.43 22.09 -4.89
CA GLN A 181 3.84 20.75 -4.84
C GLN A 181 4.82 19.71 -5.39
N LEU A 182 5.47 19.99 -6.52
CA LEU A 182 6.48 19.10 -7.10
C LEU A 182 7.63 18.84 -6.11
N LYS A 183 8.13 19.87 -5.41
CA LYS A 183 9.16 19.70 -4.37
C LYS A 183 8.64 18.88 -3.19
N ARG A 184 7.40 19.10 -2.75
CA ARG A 184 6.78 18.31 -1.68
C ARG A 184 6.61 16.84 -2.09
N HIS A 185 6.12 16.57 -3.31
CA HIS A 185 5.99 15.22 -3.86
C HIS A 185 7.35 14.52 -3.94
N ALA A 186 8.39 15.22 -4.42
CA ALA A 186 9.75 14.71 -4.42
C ALA A 186 10.25 14.38 -3.01
N SER A 187 9.95 15.24 -2.02
CA SER A 187 10.38 15.05 -0.63
C SER A 187 9.72 13.85 0.03
N VAL A 188 8.44 13.58 -0.27
CA VAL A 188 7.71 12.39 0.20
C VAL A 188 8.41 11.12 -0.31
N ILE A 189 8.70 11.08 -1.61
CA ILE A 189 9.37 9.91 -2.21
C ILE A 189 10.79 9.74 -1.67
N ASP A 190 11.54 10.83 -1.54
CA ASP A 190 12.92 10.79 -1.02
C ASP A 190 12.96 10.30 0.45
N ALA A 191 11.99 10.71 1.27
CA ALA A 191 11.85 10.24 2.65
C ALA A 191 11.55 8.73 2.72
N TRP A 192 10.64 8.23 1.89
CA TRP A 192 10.36 6.79 1.79
C TRP A 192 11.62 6.01 1.38
N LEU A 193 12.31 6.44 0.32
CA LEU A 193 13.56 5.80 -0.15
C LEU A 193 14.64 5.73 0.94
N ASN A 194 14.79 6.79 1.74
CA ASN A 194 15.72 6.80 2.89
C ASN A 194 15.37 5.71 3.89
N VAL A 195 14.10 5.63 4.30
CA VAL A 195 13.65 4.68 5.32
C VAL A 195 13.70 3.24 4.81
N SER A 196 13.27 2.98 3.57
CA SER A 196 13.32 1.63 2.97
C SER A 196 14.75 1.08 2.93
N LEU A 197 15.75 1.90 2.57
CA LEU A 197 17.15 1.48 2.59
C LEU A 197 17.69 1.24 4.01
N ASP A 198 17.45 2.21 4.90
CA ASP A 198 17.95 2.16 6.27
C ASP A 198 17.42 0.92 6.99
N GLU A 199 16.12 0.65 6.86
CA GLU A 199 15.45 -0.43 7.60
C GLU A 199 15.65 -1.81 6.97
N SER A 200 15.76 -1.90 5.63
CA SER A 200 16.21 -3.13 4.97
C SER A 200 17.58 -3.57 5.52
N GLY A 201 18.52 -2.63 5.66
CA GLY A 201 19.87 -2.93 6.12
C GLY A 201 20.03 -3.12 7.63
N ALA A 202 19.36 -2.31 8.45
CA ALA A 202 19.58 -2.29 9.88
C ALA A 202 18.71 -3.28 10.65
N VAL A 203 17.48 -3.53 10.19
CA VAL A 203 16.46 -4.22 10.98
C VAL A 203 15.99 -5.51 10.32
N ARG A 204 15.51 -5.45 9.07
CA ARG A 204 14.98 -6.65 8.38
C ARG A 204 16.03 -7.74 8.24
N HIS A 205 17.30 -7.36 8.03
CA HIS A 205 18.41 -8.31 7.99
C HIS A 205 18.65 -9.03 9.33
N GLN A 206 18.35 -8.38 10.46
CA GLN A 206 18.46 -9.00 11.79
C GLN A 206 17.30 -9.96 12.08
N ARG A 207 16.20 -9.88 11.33
CA ARG A 207 14.96 -10.66 11.53
C ARG A 207 14.43 -10.57 12.96
N ARG A 208 14.53 -9.37 13.54
CA ARG A 208 14.02 -9.05 14.88
C ARG A 208 12.89 -8.07 14.76
N ILE A 209 11.84 -8.30 15.54
CA ILE A 209 10.68 -7.43 15.60
C ILE A 209 11.11 -6.14 16.33
N PRO A 210 11.01 -4.95 15.71
CA PRO A 210 11.35 -3.70 16.38
C PRO A 210 10.38 -3.40 17.51
N THR A 211 10.78 -2.51 18.42
CA THR A 211 9.88 -2.03 19.47
C THR A 211 8.78 -1.14 18.86
N THR A 212 7.64 -1.05 19.56
CA THR A 212 6.54 -0.12 19.21
C THR A 212 7.04 1.30 18.98
N ALA A 213 7.98 1.78 19.83
CA ALA A 213 8.56 3.12 19.70
C ALA A 213 9.41 3.30 18.43
N HIS A 214 10.15 2.26 18.01
CA HIS A 214 10.92 2.29 16.76
C HIS A 214 9.99 2.36 15.55
N ILE A 215 8.97 1.49 15.51
CA ILE A 215 7.97 1.48 14.43
C ILE A 215 7.25 2.83 14.37
N LEU A 216 6.74 3.33 15.51
CA LEU A 216 6.02 4.61 15.57
C LEU A 216 6.88 5.81 15.15
N GLY A 217 8.19 5.78 15.42
CA GLY A 217 9.10 6.86 15.06
C GLY A 217 9.30 7.06 13.55
N LYS A 218 8.97 6.04 12.74
CA LYS A 218 9.10 6.06 11.28
C LYS A 218 7.84 5.53 10.58
N PHE A 219 6.73 5.49 11.32
CA PHE A 219 5.54 4.69 10.99
C PHE A 219 5.03 4.94 9.59
N ILE A 220 4.92 6.21 9.24
CA ILE A 220 4.41 6.65 7.95
C ILE A 220 5.34 6.17 6.82
N GLN A 221 6.66 6.38 6.98
CA GLN A 221 7.63 6.08 5.95
C GLN A 221 7.88 4.58 5.78
N VAL A 222 7.83 3.77 6.85
CA VAL A 222 7.99 2.31 6.74
C VAL A 222 6.82 1.66 6.02
N HIS A 223 5.63 2.27 6.04
CA HIS A 223 4.46 1.79 5.29
C HIS A 223 4.28 2.47 3.93
N GLY A 224 5.00 3.56 3.63
CA GLY A 224 4.87 4.32 2.37
C GLY A 224 3.50 4.99 2.14
N MET A 225 2.69 5.16 3.18
CA MET A 225 1.31 5.64 3.06
C MET A 225 1.19 7.16 2.87
N ASP A 226 2.30 7.90 3.02
CA ASP A 226 2.37 9.32 2.65
C ASP A 226 2.30 9.55 1.14
N MET A 227 2.61 8.54 0.32
CA MET A 227 2.50 8.60 -1.14
C MET A 227 1.08 8.91 -1.64
N PHE A 228 0.05 8.54 -0.89
CA PHE A 228 -1.34 8.86 -1.24
C PHE A 228 -1.61 10.38 -1.26
N ILE A 229 -0.84 11.18 -0.51
CA ILE A 229 -1.02 12.63 -0.44
C ILE A 229 -0.70 13.31 -1.79
N PRO A 230 0.50 13.13 -2.39
CA PRO A 230 0.78 13.58 -3.75
C PRO A 230 -0.24 13.14 -4.80
N TRP A 231 -0.62 11.86 -4.78
CA TRP A 231 -1.50 11.29 -5.79
C TRP A 231 -2.93 11.78 -5.66
N ASN A 232 -3.37 12.12 -4.45
CA ASN A 232 -4.63 12.82 -4.21
C ASN A 232 -4.65 14.23 -4.82
N GLU A 233 -3.55 15.00 -4.71
CA GLU A 233 -3.46 16.32 -5.37
C GLU A 233 -3.54 16.18 -6.90
N ILE A 234 -2.85 15.19 -7.47
CA ILE A 234 -2.85 14.93 -8.91
C ILE A 234 -4.24 14.47 -9.39
N ALA A 235 -4.74 13.35 -8.86
CA ALA A 235 -5.97 12.71 -9.36
C ALA A 235 -7.18 13.65 -9.32
N LEU A 236 -7.26 14.49 -8.29
CA LEU A 236 -8.37 15.41 -8.09
C LEU A 236 -8.13 16.82 -8.67
N ASP A 237 -6.99 17.07 -9.31
CA ASP A 237 -6.59 18.40 -9.76
C ASP A 237 -6.73 19.43 -8.63
N ALA A 238 -6.20 19.07 -7.46
CA ALA A 238 -6.40 19.76 -6.18
C ALA A 238 -5.05 20.11 -5.54
N PHE A 239 -4.14 20.69 -6.34
CA PHE A 239 -2.85 21.19 -5.88
C PHE A 239 -3.03 22.32 -4.86
N LEU A 240 -2.78 22.04 -3.59
CA LEU A 240 -2.96 23.01 -2.51
C LEU A 240 -1.74 23.94 -2.42
N PRO A 241 -1.92 25.28 -2.47
CA PRO A 241 -0.88 26.24 -2.13
C PRO A 241 -0.22 25.93 -0.79
N GLU A 242 1.06 26.30 -0.63
CA GLU A 242 1.84 25.94 0.56
C GLU A 242 1.22 26.49 1.86
N GLU A 243 0.62 27.68 1.80
CA GLU A 243 -0.06 28.31 2.94
C GLU A 243 -1.26 27.50 3.41
N ILE A 244 -1.96 26.83 2.48
CA ILE A 244 -3.11 25.97 2.78
C ILE A 244 -2.63 24.58 3.22
N TYR A 245 -1.68 24.00 2.49
CA TYR A 245 -1.13 22.68 2.80
C TYR A 245 -0.47 22.65 4.19
N GLY A 246 0.27 23.70 4.54
CA GLY A 246 0.93 23.85 5.83
C GLY A 246 0.01 24.33 6.96
N HIS A 247 -1.28 24.59 6.68
CA HIS A 247 -2.22 25.00 7.71
C HIS A 247 -2.37 23.87 8.76
N PRO A 248 -2.38 24.17 10.08
CA PRO A 248 -2.41 23.15 11.13
C PRO A 248 -3.55 22.13 10.98
N SER A 249 -4.76 22.57 10.61
CA SER A 249 -5.91 21.68 10.40
C SER A 249 -5.72 20.73 9.21
N VAL A 250 -5.01 21.16 8.16
CA VAL A 250 -4.71 20.34 6.98
C VAL A 250 -3.58 19.37 7.31
N ALA A 251 -2.53 19.84 7.98
CA ALA A 251 -1.44 19.00 8.45
C ALA A 251 -1.93 17.89 9.40
N ASP A 252 -2.80 18.20 10.37
CA ASP A 252 -3.39 17.18 11.24
C ASP A 252 -4.28 16.21 10.44
N THR A 253 -5.03 16.69 9.44
CA THR A 253 -5.79 15.81 8.53
C THR A 253 -4.88 14.77 7.87
N HIS A 254 -3.69 15.14 7.41
CA HIS A 254 -2.73 14.17 6.85
C HIS A 254 -2.27 13.17 7.90
N VAL A 255 -1.94 13.61 9.12
CA VAL A 255 -1.51 12.70 10.21
C VAL A 255 -2.60 11.69 10.54
N ARG A 256 -3.85 12.12 10.72
CA ARG A 256 -4.98 11.22 11.02
C ARG A 256 -5.26 10.25 9.86
N PHE A 257 -5.18 10.76 8.64
CA PHE A 257 -5.30 9.96 7.42
C PHE A 257 -4.27 8.83 7.41
N MET A 258 -2.98 9.18 7.53
CA MET A 258 -1.88 8.23 7.44
C MET A 258 -1.93 7.20 8.57
N ASN A 259 -2.21 7.63 9.79
CA ASN A 259 -2.38 6.72 10.92
C ASN A 259 -3.46 5.66 10.65
N ALA A 260 -4.64 6.09 10.20
CA ALA A 260 -5.75 5.18 9.94
C ALA A 260 -5.40 4.13 8.88
N VAL A 261 -4.80 4.54 7.75
CA VAL A 261 -4.45 3.61 6.68
C VAL A 261 -3.27 2.68 7.03
N CYS A 262 -2.28 3.16 7.79
CA CYS A 262 -1.21 2.31 8.31
C CYS A 262 -1.75 1.28 9.31
N TRP A 263 -2.65 1.67 10.21
CA TRP A 263 -3.24 0.73 11.17
C TRP A 263 -4.15 -0.31 10.51
N TYR A 264 -4.86 0.03 9.43
CA TYR A 264 -5.53 -1.01 8.62
C TYR A 264 -4.52 -2.03 8.11
N ASN A 265 -3.41 -1.54 7.56
CA ASN A 265 -2.39 -2.40 6.99
C ASN A 265 -1.82 -3.36 8.03
N ASP A 266 -1.51 -2.89 9.23
CA ASP A 266 -1.06 -3.74 10.33
C ASP A 266 -2.09 -4.78 10.75
N ILE A 267 -3.37 -4.39 10.91
CA ILE A 267 -4.44 -5.30 11.34
C ILE A 267 -4.71 -6.37 10.29
N PHE A 268 -5.02 -5.96 9.05
CA PHE A 268 -5.40 -6.90 8.00
C PHE A 268 -4.19 -7.65 7.43
N GLY A 269 -2.99 -7.05 7.50
CA GLY A 269 -1.71 -7.62 7.08
C GLY A 269 -1.08 -8.59 8.07
N PHE A 270 -1.46 -8.55 9.35
CA PHE A 270 -0.76 -9.29 10.42
C PHE A 270 -0.43 -10.74 10.08
N ASN A 271 -1.41 -11.56 9.69
CA ASN A 271 -1.17 -12.98 9.38
C ASN A 271 -0.19 -13.18 8.23
N ARG A 272 -0.33 -12.36 7.18
CA ARG A 272 0.56 -12.39 6.02
C ARG A 272 1.98 -12.02 6.45
N ASP A 273 2.12 -10.95 7.22
CA ASP A 273 3.41 -10.43 7.68
C ASP A 273 4.14 -11.45 8.55
N MET A 274 3.41 -12.09 9.48
CA MET A 274 3.97 -13.17 10.31
C MET A 274 4.36 -14.39 9.48
N ALA A 275 3.59 -14.72 8.43
CA ALA A 275 3.90 -15.85 7.55
C ALA A 275 5.09 -15.56 6.62
N SER A 276 5.30 -14.30 6.20
CA SER A 276 6.43 -13.89 5.37
C SER A 276 7.70 -13.60 6.17
N GLY A 277 7.57 -13.41 7.49
CA GLY A 277 8.66 -12.98 8.36
C GLY A 277 8.94 -11.47 8.26
N GLU A 278 7.97 -10.69 7.81
CA GLU A 278 8.02 -9.22 7.94
C GLU A 278 7.99 -8.85 9.43
N VAL A 279 8.87 -7.93 9.79
CA VAL A 279 9.14 -7.50 11.17
C VAL A 279 8.46 -6.17 11.50
N TYR A 280 8.06 -5.40 10.48
CA TYR A 280 7.29 -4.17 10.61
C TYR A 280 5.79 -4.43 10.70
N ASN A 281 5.33 -4.74 11.91
CA ASN A 281 3.90 -4.78 12.22
C ASN A 281 3.68 -4.40 13.70
N LEU A 282 2.83 -3.41 13.97
CA LEU A 282 2.66 -2.88 15.33
C LEU A 282 2.00 -3.90 16.28
N ILE A 283 1.16 -4.82 15.77
CA ILE A 283 0.60 -5.93 16.56
C ILE A 283 1.73 -6.85 17.01
N ALA A 284 2.61 -7.24 16.08
CA ALA A 284 3.74 -8.10 16.39
C ALA A 284 4.69 -7.45 17.42
N ALA A 285 4.97 -6.15 17.28
CA ALA A 285 5.79 -5.40 18.23
C ALA A 285 5.17 -5.34 19.64
N MET A 286 3.87 -5.06 19.74
CA MET A 286 3.16 -5.05 21.03
C MET A 286 3.15 -6.44 21.69
N MET A 287 2.97 -7.50 20.91
CA MET A 287 3.03 -8.88 21.43
C MET A 287 4.43 -9.22 21.95
N ALA A 288 5.47 -8.91 21.17
CA ALA A 288 6.85 -9.26 21.48
C ALA A 288 7.43 -8.45 22.64
N HIS A 289 7.11 -7.15 22.75
CA HIS A 289 7.79 -6.22 23.67
C HIS A 289 6.92 -5.72 24.82
N GLU A 290 5.60 -5.77 24.69
CA GLU A 290 4.66 -5.27 25.72
C GLU A 290 3.85 -6.38 26.39
N GLY A 291 4.01 -7.64 25.95
CA GLY A 291 3.30 -8.78 26.50
C GLY A 291 1.80 -8.76 26.24
N LYS A 292 1.34 -7.99 25.25
CA LYS A 292 -0.07 -7.98 24.83
C LYS A 292 -0.43 -9.26 24.10
N SER A 293 -1.65 -9.74 24.29
CA SER A 293 -2.26 -10.68 23.35
C SER A 293 -2.56 -10.01 22.00
N SER A 294 -2.75 -10.81 20.95
CA SER A 294 -3.19 -10.32 19.64
C SER A 294 -4.52 -9.56 19.74
N VAL A 295 -5.46 -10.05 20.55
CA VAL A 295 -6.76 -9.40 20.80
C VAL A 295 -6.60 -8.02 21.45
N GLU A 296 -5.76 -7.89 22.47
CA GLU A 296 -5.49 -6.60 23.12
C GLU A 296 -4.80 -5.61 22.18
N ALA A 297 -3.84 -6.09 21.38
CA ALA A 297 -3.14 -5.29 20.40
C ALA A 297 -4.08 -4.79 19.29
N VAL A 298 -4.90 -5.67 18.72
CA VAL A 298 -5.91 -5.30 17.71
C VAL A 298 -6.94 -4.33 18.30
N THR A 299 -7.45 -4.61 19.51
CA THR A 299 -8.40 -3.72 20.20
C THR A 299 -7.83 -2.31 20.36
N PHE A 300 -6.57 -2.21 20.78
CA PHE A 300 -5.88 -0.93 20.88
C PHE A 300 -5.82 -0.19 19.53
N LEU A 301 -5.48 -0.88 18.42
CA LEU A 301 -5.41 -0.26 17.11
C LEU A 301 -6.80 0.16 16.59
N VAL A 302 -7.84 -0.64 16.81
CA VAL A 302 -9.21 -0.28 16.42
C VAL A 302 -9.70 0.97 17.16
N ASP A 303 -9.44 1.08 18.46
CA ASP A 303 -9.79 2.28 19.23
C ASP A 303 -9.08 3.52 18.68
N ARG A 304 -7.81 3.37 18.29
CA ARG A 304 -7.00 4.43 17.70
C ARG A 304 -7.52 4.85 16.33
N ILE A 305 -7.82 3.89 15.46
CA ILE A 305 -8.46 4.11 14.16
C ILE A 305 -9.72 4.93 14.31
N ASN A 306 -10.63 4.52 15.21
CA ASN A 306 -11.91 5.19 15.41
C ASN A 306 -11.72 6.64 15.90
N ALA A 307 -10.76 6.87 16.80
CA ALA A 307 -10.41 8.21 17.27
C ALA A 307 -9.85 9.07 16.13
N ASP A 308 -8.93 8.55 15.33
CA ASP A 308 -8.31 9.32 14.23
C ASP A 308 -9.28 9.58 13.08
N MET A 309 -10.18 8.65 12.74
CA MET A 309 -11.23 8.92 11.75
C MET A 309 -12.16 10.06 12.20
N THR A 310 -12.52 10.09 13.50
CA THR A 310 -13.34 11.16 14.08
C THR A 310 -12.60 12.50 14.04
N ALA A 311 -11.33 12.51 14.42
CA ALA A 311 -10.47 13.70 14.38
C ALA A 311 -10.25 14.18 12.94
N LEU A 312 -10.04 13.27 11.98
CA LEU A 312 -9.89 13.57 10.56
C LEU A 312 -11.13 14.30 10.04
N ASP A 313 -12.34 13.80 10.34
CA ASP A 313 -13.57 14.45 9.90
C ASP A 313 -13.68 15.88 10.44
N TYR A 314 -13.39 16.06 11.73
CA TYR A 314 -13.39 17.37 12.38
C TYR A 314 -12.35 18.33 11.78
N MET A 315 -11.10 17.88 11.60
CA MET A 315 -10.01 18.73 11.11
C MET A 315 -10.20 19.14 9.65
N ALA A 316 -10.67 18.21 8.81
CA ALA A 316 -11.06 18.52 7.43
C ALA A 316 -12.15 19.59 7.37
N GLN A 317 -13.14 19.56 8.28
CA GLN A 317 -14.16 20.60 8.37
C GLN A 317 -13.62 21.92 8.93
N SER A 318 -12.69 21.86 9.90
CA SER A 318 -12.10 23.07 10.50
C SER A 318 -11.25 23.83 9.49
N ALA A 319 -10.48 23.13 8.66
CA ALA A 319 -9.64 23.75 7.63
C ALA A 319 -10.42 24.72 6.73
N GLY A 320 -11.65 24.38 6.34
CA GLY A 320 -12.51 25.28 5.56
C GLY A 320 -13.13 26.44 6.38
N LYS A 321 -13.29 26.28 7.69
CA LYS A 321 -13.91 27.29 8.58
C LYS A 321 -12.92 28.38 9.02
N ASP A 322 -11.62 28.09 9.00
CA ASP A 322 -10.55 29.03 9.39
C ASP A 322 -10.29 30.13 8.34
N GLY A 323 -11.24 30.37 7.42
CA GLY A 323 -11.17 31.42 6.41
C GLY A 323 -10.45 31.03 5.12
N ILE A 324 -10.09 29.75 4.96
CA ILE A 324 -9.50 29.23 3.72
C ILE A 324 -10.59 29.03 2.68
N ALA A 325 -10.86 30.07 1.88
CA ALA A 325 -11.77 29.99 0.75
C ALA A 325 -11.02 29.51 -0.50
N ASP A 326 -10.87 28.20 -0.65
CA ASP A 326 -10.27 27.55 -1.82
C ASP A 326 -11.03 26.27 -2.17
N ASP A 327 -11.68 26.24 -3.34
CA ASP A 327 -12.45 25.08 -3.81
C ASP A 327 -11.60 23.80 -3.90
N ARG A 328 -10.28 23.93 -4.02
CA ARG A 328 -9.35 22.79 -4.01
C ARG A 328 -9.30 22.14 -2.64
N LEU A 329 -9.42 22.90 -1.55
CA LEU A 329 -9.36 22.36 -0.18
C LEU A 329 -10.53 21.41 0.09
N GLU A 330 -11.74 21.77 -0.33
CA GLU A 330 -12.92 20.91 -0.17
C GLU A 330 -12.74 19.61 -0.97
N ARG A 331 -12.36 19.72 -2.24
CA ARG A 331 -12.12 18.54 -3.09
C ARG A 331 -11.00 17.67 -2.54
N TYR A 332 -9.91 18.28 -2.10
CA TYR A 332 -8.75 17.61 -1.53
C TYR A 332 -9.11 16.81 -0.28
N THR A 333 -9.74 17.45 0.70
CA THR A 333 -10.10 16.81 1.97
C THR A 333 -11.21 15.78 1.81
N ALA A 334 -12.17 16.00 0.91
CA ALA A 334 -13.13 14.99 0.50
C ALA A 334 -12.42 13.78 -0.13
N GLY A 335 -11.44 14.01 -1.00
CA GLY A 335 -10.56 12.98 -1.55
C GLY A 335 -9.89 12.12 -0.49
N ILE A 336 -9.24 12.74 0.49
CA ILE A 336 -8.61 12.04 1.62
C ILE A 336 -9.61 11.12 2.34
N LYS A 337 -10.83 11.59 2.63
CA LYS A 337 -11.88 10.77 3.26
C LYS A 337 -12.27 9.56 2.39
N LYS A 338 -12.38 9.76 1.07
CA LYS A 338 -12.65 8.66 0.13
C LYS A 338 -11.50 7.66 0.08
N VAL A 339 -10.24 8.12 0.14
CA VAL A 339 -9.07 7.24 0.20
C VAL A 339 -9.12 6.36 1.44
N VAL A 340 -9.38 6.93 2.63
CA VAL A 340 -9.52 6.14 3.88
C VAL A 340 -10.59 5.06 3.73
N ARG A 341 -11.77 5.45 3.22
CA ARG A 341 -12.91 4.54 3.06
C ARG A 341 -12.60 3.43 2.06
N ALA A 342 -12.07 3.79 0.89
CA ALA A 342 -11.72 2.84 -0.16
C ALA A 342 -10.62 1.87 0.30
N MET A 343 -9.62 2.36 1.04
CA MET A 343 -8.60 1.52 1.65
C MET A 343 -9.19 0.51 2.62
N LEU A 344 -10.07 0.93 3.54
CA LEU A 344 -10.70 0.02 4.48
C LEU A 344 -11.50 -1.08 3.75
N GLU A 345 -12.32 -0.70 2.77
CA GLU A 345 -13.09 -1.66 1.96
C GLU A 345 -12.15 -2.64 1.23
N TRP A 346 -11.10 -2.13 0.62
CA TRP A 346 -10.15 -2.93 -0.14
C TRP A 346 -9.30 -3.87 0.73
N HIS A 347 -8.91 -3.48 1.96
CA HIS A 347 -8.23 -4.40 2.87
C HIS A 347 -9.12 -5.61 3.21
N VAL A 348 -10.44 -5.42 3.26
CA VAL A 348 -11.40 -6.49 3.56
C VAL A 348 -11.71 -7.36 2.34
N THR A 349 -11.80 -6.76 1.15
CA THR A 349 -12.26 -7.47 -0.06
C THR A 349 -11.15 -7.92 -1.00
N SER A 350 -9.96 -7.34 -0.89
CA SER A 350 -8.88 -7.65 -1.82
C SER A 350 -8.39 -9.08 -1.60
N GLY A 351 -7.97 -9.72 -2.68
CA GLY A 351 -7.21 -10.94 -2.58
C GLY A 351 -5.81 -10.75 -1.96
N LYS A 352 -5.47 -9.60 -1.35
CA LYS A 352 -4.20 -9.30 -0.67
C LYS A 352 -4.18 -9.71 0.82
N TYR A 353 -5.33 -9.96 1.45
CA TYR A 353 -5.35 -10.24 2.89
C TYR A 353 -6.23 -11.45 3.23
N ASP A 354 -5.68 -12.40 4.00
CA ASP A 354 -6.43 -13.49 4.63
C ASP A 354 -6.58 -13.17 6.13
N TRP A 355 -7.56 -12.30 6.43
CA TRP A 355 -7.68 -11.65 7.74
C TRP A 355 -8.55 -12.45 8.73
N HIS A 356 -9.19 -13.53 8.31
CA HIS A 356 -10.19 -14.25 9.11
C HIS A 356 -9.61 -14.90 10.39
N GLU A 357 -8.29 -15.09 10.48
CA GLU A 357 -7.64 -15.80 11.59
C GLU A 357 -6.91 -14.90 12.60
N VAL A 358 -6.75 -13.58 12.33
CA VAL A 358 -6.05 -12.63 13.24
C VAL A 358 -6.76 -12.52 14.60
N PHE A 359 -8.05 -12.86 14.63
CA PHE A 359 -8.97 -12.61 15.75
C PHE A 359 -9.14 -13.79 16.71
N THR A 360 -8.20 -14.74 16.74
CA THR A 360 -8.31 -15.93 17.60
C THR A 360 -7.12 -16.07 18.56
N SER A 361 -7.32 -16.83 19.65
CA SER A 361 -6.26 -17.21 20.60
C SER A 361 -5.15 -18.07 19.99
N ASP A 362 -5.38 -18.60 18.78
CA ASP A 362 -4.47 -19.47 18.04
C ASP A 362 -3.62 -18.69 17.01
N ALA A 363 -3.63 -17.35 17.08
CA ALA A 363 -2.79 -16.49 16.26
C ALA A 363 -1.30 -16.88 16.39
N PRO A 364 -0.52 -16.80 15.29
CA PRO A 364 0.88 -17.20 15.31
C PRO A 364 1.64 -16.43 16.40
N ALA A 365 2.47 -17.15 17.16
CA ALA A 365 3.28 -16.55 18.21
C ALA A 365 4.29 -15.57 17.60
N ALA A 366 4.11 -14.27 17.86
CA ALA A 366 5.11 -13.26 17.59
C ALA A 366 6.13 -13.26 18.74
N THR A 367 7.40 -13.56 18.45
CA THR A 367 8.47 -13.58 19.45
C THR A 367 9.68 -12.82 18.92
N ASP A 368 10.37 -12.05 19.77
CA ASP A 368 11.63 -11.38 19.41
C ASP A 368 12.84 -12.35 19.34
N GLN A 369 12.59 -13.65 19.27
CA GLN A 369 13.64 -14.62 18.93
C GLN A 369 13.89 -14.53 17.41
N PRO A 370 15.14 -14.65 16.95
CA PRO A 370 15.42 -14.77 15.53
C PRO A 370 14.58 -15.91 14.96
N HIS A 371 13.60 -15.60 14.11
CA HIS A 371 12.80 -16.63 13.47
C HIS A 371 13.74 -17.50 12.63
N PRO A 372 13.77 -18.84 12.82
CA PRO A 372 14.47 -19.69 11.87
C PRO A 372 13.84 -19.41 10.52
N GLY A 373 14.63 -18.82 9.61
CA GLY A 373 14.17 -18.64 8.25
C GLY A 373 13.67 -19.98 7.73
N PRO A 374 12.71 -20.00 6.79
CA PRO A 374 12.36 -21.26 6.16
C PRO A 374 13.66 -21.97 5.78
N ALA A 375 13.79 -23.25 6.13
CA ALA A 375 14.88 -24.08 5.61
C ALA A 375 14.97 -23.82 4.10
N LEU A 376 16.16 -23.93 3.50
CA LEU A 376 16.44 -23.81 2.05
C LEU A 376 15.65 -24.86 1.23
N VAL A 377 14.34 -24.76 1.31
CA VAL A 377 13.32 -25.08 0.35
C VAL A 377 13.36 -23.85 -0.56
N PRO A 378 13.39 -23.99 -1.90
CA PRO A 378 13.30 -22.82 -2.77
C PRO A 378 12.13 -21.98 -2.26
N ALA A 379 12.40 -20.72 -1.89
CA ALA A 379 11.42 -19.83 -1.31
C ALA A 379 10.32 -19.61 -2.35
N GLY A 380 9.31 -20.48 -2.29
CA GLY A 380 8.10 -20.41 -3.06
C GLY A 380 7.19 -19.30 -2.50
N PRO A 381 6.12 -18.99 -3.22
CA PRO A 381 5.36 -17.75 -3.06
C PRO A 381 4.68 -17.62 -1.70
N THR A 382 4.74 -16.43 -1.11
CA THR A 382 3.96 -15.98 0.06
C THR A 382 2.80 -15.05 -0.33
N GLY A 383 2.52 -14.88 -1.62
CA GLY A 383 1.38 -14.14 -2.17
C GLY A 383 0.16 -15.04 -2.43
N LEU A 384 -1.03 -14.51 -2.13
CA LEU A 384 -2.29 -15.21 -1.85
C LEU A 384 -2.82 -16.12 -2.97
N GLY A 385 -3.34 -17.26 -2.50
CA GLY A 385 -3.96 -18.30 -3.31
C GLY A 385 -3.88 -19.74 -2.75
N THR A 386 -3.42 -19.99 -1.52
CA THR A 386 -3.24 -21.37 -1.01
C THR A 386 -3.94 -21.68 0.32
N SER A 387 -5.03 -20.99 0.66
CA SER A 387 -5.85 -21.32 1.85
C SER A 387 -6.79 -22.54 1.63
N ALA A 388 -6.64 -23.32 0.55
CA ALA A 388 -7.47 -24.51 0.29
C ALA A 388 -6.68 -25.84 0.12
N SER A 389 -5.37 -25.89 0.39
CA SER A 389 -4.59 -27.13 0.20
C SER A 389 -3.78 -27.61 1.40
N ARG A 390 -4.00 -27.06 2.61
CA ARG A 390 -3.33 -27.51 3.85
C ARG A 390 -4.22 -28.23 4.86
N LEU A 391 -5.28 -28.91 4.42
CA LEU A 391 -6.14 -29.73 5.30
C LEU A 391 -6.13 -31.25 5.02
N THR A 392 -5.24 -31.77 4.16
CA THR A 392 -5.17 -33.22 3.88
C THR A 392 -3.76 -33.84 3.96
N ALA A 393 -2.91 -33.36 4.87
CA ALA A 393 -1.59 -33.98 5.11
C ALA A 393 -1.29 -34.30 6.58
N HIS A 394 -2.32 -34.43 7.44
CA HIS A 394 -2.16 -34.87 8.83
C HIS A 394 -3.10 -35.99 9.28
N LEU A 395 -3.71 -36.73 8.34
CA LEU A 395 -4.46 -37.97 8.63
C LEU A 395 -4.04 -39.17 7.75
N ALA A 396 -2.79 -39.21 7.30
CA ALA A 396 -2.22 -40.37 6.61
C ALA A 396 -0.86 -40.79 7.17
N ALA A 397 -0.69 -40.65 8.48
CA ALA A 397 0.42 -41.23 9.23
C ALA A 397 -0.01 -41.60 10.65
N GLN A 398 -1.03 -42.46 10.75
CA GLN A 398 -1.17 -43.50 11.78
C GLN A 398 -1.85 -44.72 11.16
#